data_AF-A0A0C2N8M3-F1
#
_entry.id   AF-A0A0C2N8M3-F1
#
_cell.length_a   1.000
_cell.length_b   1.000
_cell.length_c   1.000
_cell.angle_alpha   90.00
_cell.angle_beta   90.00
_cell.angle_gamma   90.00
#
_symmetry.space_group_name_H-M   'P 1'
#
loop_
_entity.id
_entity.type
_entity.pdbx_description
1 polymer ?
#
loop_
_entity_poly.entity_id
_entity_poly.type
_entity_poly.pdbx_seq_one_letter_code
_entity_poly.pdbx_strand_id
1 'polypeptide(L)'
;MITALANYHIRKGDLPYMDDEINGFYKPEHAPYQYVEADPRKRKHRADSHMYMLDDYFMTYSAMPRGWTNNGEDISSQLLTSLNNQERMLMATYPMSDEKPNLCRFTYNDGEQYFGYVEQSNEQSYCKTGNDISYRQADGTHVELMSKNNEFEWLSLYNPEKEGEPVLHQNGQPLCQINVKDFYGTGFVNANNQCTQLPNVYWSNGNRWTFSSQWTPLTYSSSNWTPPAGNYSAIPSEQEGDVIENCN
;
A
#
# COMPACT_ATOMS: atom_id res chain seq x y z
N MET A 1 -5.69 33.18 -29.69
CA MET A 1 -4.76 32.20 -29.10
C MET A 1 -5.24 31.97 -27.67
N ILE A 2 -6.08 30.96 -27.44
CA ILE A 2 -6.63 30.64 -26.12
C ILE A 2 -6.26 29.19 -25.85
N THR A 3 -5.35 28.98 -24.91
CA THR A 3 -5.03 27.68 -24.33
C THR A 3 -6.20 27.24 -23.47
N ALA A 4 -7.03 26.34 -24.00
CA ALA A 4 -8.11 25.73 -23.25
C ALA A 4 -7.51 24.73 -22.25
N LEU A 5 -7.38 25.17 -20.99
CA LEU A 5 -7.16 24.29 -19.86
C LEU A 5 -8.40 23.38 -19.71
N ALA A 6 -8.19 22.07 -19.87
CA ALA A 6 -9.22 21.08 -19.56
C ALA A 6 -9.35 20.98 -18.02
N ASN A 7 -10.51 21.40 -17.51
CA ASN A 7 -10.85 21.33 -16.09
C ASN A 7 -11.30 19.91 -15.72
N TYR A 8 -10.52 19.19 -14.91
CA TYR A 8 -10.95 17.96 -14.23
C TYR A 8 -11.32 18.31 -12.78
N HIS A 9 -12.60 18.17 -12.41
CA HIS A 9 -13.09 18.42 -11.05
C HIS A 9 -13.71 17.14 -10.47
N ILE A 10 -13.21 16.66 -9.32
CA ILE A 10 -13.57 15.36 -8.72
C ILE A 10 -14.65 15.48 -7.61
N ARG A 11 -15.10 16.69 -7.23
CA ARG A 11 -16.27 16.85 -6.34
C ARG A 11 -17.18 17.96 -6.86
N LYS A 12 -18.37 17.58 -7.34
CA LYS A 12 -19.40 18.49 -7.89
C LYS A 12 -20.15 19.31 -6.82
N GLY A 13 -19.72 19.30 -5.56
CA GLY A 13 -20.52 19.76 -4.42
C GLY A 13 -20.61 21.28 -4.23
N ASP A 14 -19.60 22.06 -4.62
CA ASP A 14 -19.46 23.44 -4.13
C ASP A 14 -19.22 24.48 -5.25
N LEU A 15 -20.07 24.51 -6.28
CA LEU A 15 -20.14 25.64 -7.20
C LEU A 15 -21.61 26.07 -7.39
N PRO A 16 -22.02 27.27 -6.93
CA PRO A 16 -23.41 27.71 -7.02
C PRO A 16 -23.84 28.19 -8.43
N TYR A 17 -23.00 28.06 -9.46
CA TYR A 17 -23.34 28.47 -10.83
C TYR A 17 -22.58 27.61 -11.86
N MET A 18 -22.99 26.36 -12.03
CA MET A 18 -22.64 25.59 -13.22
C MET A 18 -23.96 25.12 -13.83
N ASP A 19 -24.24 25.64 -15.02
CA ASP A 19 -25.39 25.33 -15.84
C ASP A 19 -25.46 23.80 -16.06
N ASP A 20 -26.63 23.21 -15.80
CA ASP A 20 -26.86 21.76 -15.89
C ASP A 20 -26.75 21.24 -17.35
N GLU A 21 -26.50 22.12 -18.31
CA GLU A 21 -26.21 21.82 -19.71
C GLU A 21 -24.74 21.50 -20.03
N ILE A 22 -23.89 21.22 -19.03
CA ILE A 22 -22.61 20.53 -19.28
C ILE A 22 -22.89 19.05 -19.57
N ASN A 23 -23.41 18.80 -20.77
CA ASN A 23 -23.34 17.52 -21.44
C ASN A 23 -21.86 17.26 -21.74
N GLY A 24 -21.15 16.72 -20.75
CA GLY A 24 -19.87 16.08 -20.97
C GLY A 24 -20.06 15.01 -22.03
N PHE A 25 -19.54 15.30 -23.21
CA PHE A 25 -19.23 14.36 -24.30
C PHE A 25 -20.24 14.09 -25.42
N TYR A 26 -21.37 14.82 -25.53
CA TYR A 26 -22.10 14.78 -26.81
C TYR A 26 -22.89 16.03 -27.13
N LYS A 27 -22.63 16.61 -28.30
CA LYS A 27 -23.53 17.53 -29.00
C LYS A 27 -23.80 16.98 -30.42
N PRO A 28 -25.01 17.14 -30.96
CA PRO A 28 -25.37 16.63 -32.29
C PRO A 28 -24.45 17.13 -33.41
N GLU A 29 -23.94 18.35 -33.27
CA GLU A 29 -22.97 18.99 -34.16
C GLU A 29 -21.59 18.29 -34.23
N HIS A 30 -21.26 17.41 -33.30
CA HIS A 30 -20.02 16.62 -33.29
C HIS A 30 -20.18 15.20 -33.84
N ALA A 31 -21.37 14.82 -34.30
CA ALA A 31 -21.64 13.52 -34.93
C ALA A 31 -20.65 13.12 -36.06
N PRO A 32 -20.22 14.03 -36.98
CA PRO A 32 -19.27 13.66 -38.02
C PRO A 32 -17.82 13.46 -37.52
N TYR A 33 -17.52 13.83 -36.28
CA TYR A 33 -16.21 13.63 -35.64
C TYR A 33 -16.21 12.46 -34.66
N GLN A 34 -17.23 11.58 -34.72
CA GLN A 34 -17.22 10.35 -33.95
C GLN A 34 -15.96 9.55 -34.29
N TYR A 35 -15.06 9.48 -33.32
CA TYR A 35 -13.94 8.56 -33.37
C TYR A 35 -14.51 7.13 -33.31
N VAL A 36 -14.00 6.28 -34.20
CA VAL A 36 -14.30 4.85 -34.35
C VAL A 36 -14.54 4.20 -32.99
N GLU A 37 -15.58 3.37 -32.90
CA GLU A 37 -15.94 2.57 -31.71
C GLU A 37 -14.70 2.22 -30.89
N ALA A 38 -14.64 2.74 -29.66
CA ALA A 38 -13.52 2.48 -28.77
C ALA A 38 -13.43 0.96 -28.55
N ASP A 39 -12.47 0.33 -29.24
CA ASP A 39 -12.26 -1.11 -29.22
C ASP A 39 -12.27 -1.62 -27.77
N PRO A 40 -13.26 -2.44 -27.38
CA PRO A 40 -13.36 -2.98 -26.03
C PRO A 40 -12.12 -3.75 -25.61
N ARG A 41 -11.37 -4.33 -26.57
CA ARG A 41 -10.11 -5.05 -26.32
C ARG A 41 -8.96 -4.11 -25.95
N LYS A 42 -9.08 -2.81 -26.27
CA LYS A 42 -8.12 -1.77 -25.85
C LYS A 42 -8.49 -1.14 -24.50
N ARG A 43 -9.70 -1.39 -23.98
CA ARG A 43 -10.05 -1.05 -22.59
C ARG A 43 -9.37 -2.05 -21.65
N LYS A 44 -8.13 -1.76 -21.28
CA LYS A 44 -7.47 -2.51 -20.21
C LYS A 44 -8.08 -2.08 -18.88
N HIS A 45 -8.58 -3.06 -18.13
CA HIS A 45 -8.97 -2.87 -16.74
C HIS A 45 -7.80 -2.23 -15.99
N ARG A 46 -8.05 -1.08 -15.37
CA ARG A 46 -7.07 -0.42 -14.49
C ARG A 46 -7.06 -1.19 -13.18
N ALA A 47 -5.93 -1.79 -12.83
CA ALA A 47 -5.76 -2.21 -11.45
C ALA A 47 -5.73 -0.94 -10.58
N ASP A 48 -6.55 -0.90 -9.52
CA ASP A 48 -6.57 0.21 -8.56
C ASP A 48 -5.19 0.51 -7.98
N SER A 49 -4.28 -0.46 -8.09
CA SER A 49 -2.93 -0.41 -7.62
C SER A 49 -1.94 0.23 -8.62
N HIS A 50 -2.34 0.71 -9.80
CA HIS A 50 -1.39 1.30 -10.77
C HIS A 50 -1.47 2.83 -10.81
N MET A 51 -0.30 3.46 -10.69
CA MET A 51 -0.07 4.90 -10.79
C MET A 51 0.45 5.28 -12.18
N TYR A 52 -0.10 6.34 -12.76
CA TYR A 52 0.35 6.90 -14.04
C TYR A 52 1.22 8.14 -13.84
N MET A 53 1.88 8.58 -14.91
CA MET A 53 2.64 9.84 -14.97
C MET A 53 1.89 11.07 -14.42
N LEU A 54 0.56 11.13 -14.59
CA LEU A 54 -0.24 12.22 -14.01
C LEU A 54 -0.41 12.07 -12.48
N ASP A 55 -0.60 10.83 -12.00
CA ASP A 55 -0.63 10.52 -10.58
C ASP A 55 0.73 10.81 -9.93
N ASP A 56 1.84 10.49 -10.62
CA ASP A 56 3.20 10.85 -10.20
C ASP A 56 3.37 12.36 -10.05
N TYR A 57 2.90 13.13 -11.03
CA TYR A 57 2.93 14.59 -10.97
C TYR A 57 2.16 15.11 -9.75
N PHE A 58 0.97 14.58 -9.46
CA PHE A 58 0.22 14.98 -8.27
C PHE A 58 0.93 14.59 -6.96
N MET A 59 1.59 13.43 -6.93
CA MET A 59 2.36 13.02 -5.76
C MET A 59 3.52 13.97 -5.44
N THR A 60 4.09 14.66 -6.43
CA THR A 60 5.12 15.69 -6.17
C THR A 60 4.63 16.85 -5.30
N TYR A 61 3.31 17.08 -5.26
CA TYR A 61 2.66 18.08 -4.41
C TYR A 61 2.05 17.48 -3.13
N SER A 62 2.13 16.17 -2.95
CA SER A 62 1.58 15.53 -1.77
C SER A 62 2.32 15.99 -0.52
N ALA A 63 1.56 16.33 0.50
CA ALA A 63 2.06 16.64 1.84
C ALA A 63 2.23 15.37 2.70
N MET A 64 2.16 14.17 2.09
CA MET A 64 2.34 12.93 2.84
C MET A 64 3.68 12.93 3.58
N PRO A 65 3.69 12.44 4.83
CA PRO A 65 4.93 12.22 5.54
C PRO A 65 5.86 11.30 4.76
N ARG A 66 7.17 11.48 4.94
CA ARG A 66 8.20 10.66 4.29
C ARG A 66 8.75 9.63 5.27
N GLY A 67 8.32 8.38 5.15
CA GLY A 67 8.74 7.30 6.04
C GLY A 67 7.95 7.22 7.33
N TRP A 68 8.66 6.94 8.43
CA TRP A 68 8.07 6.77 9.74
C TRP A 68 7.62 8.10 10.33
N THR A 69 6.39 8.18 10.83
CA THR A 69 5.84 9.41 11.39
C THR A 69 4.92 9.10 12.56
N ASN A 70 5.05 9.89 13.62
CA ASN A 70 4.26 9.74 14.83
C ASN A 70 2.78 9.88 14.54
N ASN A 71 1.97 9.04 15.16
CA ASN A 71 0.53 9.22 15.20
C ASN A 71 0.19 10.56 15.89
N GLY A 72 -0.56 11.42 15.21
CA GLY A 72 -0.86 12.77 15.68
C GLY A 72 -1.31 13.70 14.55
N GLU A 73 -0.75 14.91 14.53
CA GLU A 73 -1.15 15.98 13.61
C GLU A 73 -0.80 15.68 12.15
N ASP A 74 0.42 15.15 11.90
CA ASP A 74 0.90 14.87 10.55
C ASP A 74 0.19 13.66 9.91
N ILE A 75 -0.18 12.67 10.73
CA ILE A 75 -0.90 11.48 10.30
C ILE A 75 -1.67 10.86 11.47
N SER A 76 -2.95 10.57 11.23
CA SER A 76 -3.86 9.94 12.20
C SER A 76 -4.89 9.10 11.48
N SER A 77 -5.58 8.23 12.21
CA SER A 77 -6.70 7.43 11.70
C SER A 77 -7.76 8.30 11.00
N GLN A 78 -8.04 9.50 11.51
CA GLN A 78 -8.95 10.46 10.90
C GLN A 78 -8.39 11.02 9.58
N LEU A 79 -7.13 11.43 9.57
CA LEU A 79 -6.51 11.98 8.36
C LEU A 79 -6.40 10.94 7.24
N LEU A 80 -6.18 9.66 7.57
CA LEU A 80 -6.16 8.55 6.62
C LEU A 80 -7.45 8.42 5.80
N THR A 81 -8.60 8.75 6.41
CA THR A 81 -9.88 8.76 5.67
C THR A 81 -9.94 9.88 4.64
N SER A 82 -9.23 10.98 4.88
CA SER A 82 -9.19 12.15 4.00
C SER A 82 -8.19 12.05 2.86
N LEU A 83 -7.21 11.14 2.96
CA LEU A 83 -6.22 10.88 1.92
C LEU A 83 -6.90 10.58 0.58
N ASN A 84 -6.23 10.91 -0.52
CA ASN A 84 -6.68 10.44 -1.83
C ASN A 84 -6.25 8.98 -2.07
N ASN A 85 -6.70 8.37 -3.17
CA ASN A 85 -6.40 6.96 -3.44
C ASN A 85 -4.90 6.68 -3.62
N GLN A 86 -4.14 7.61 -4.22
CA GLN A 86 -2.70 7.44 -4.45
C GLN A 86 -1.92 7.52 -3.14
N GLU A 87 -2.29 8.46 -2.29
CA GLU A 87 -1.68 8.60 -0.96
C GLU A 87 -1.94 7.35 -0.11
N ARG A 88 -3.17 6.81 -0.15
CA ARG A 88 -3.49 5.55 0.54
C ARG A 88 -2.69 4.37 0.03
N MET A 89 -2.40 4.29 -1.26
CA MET A 89 -1.59 3.20 -1.83
C MET A 89 -0.14 3.23 -1.36
N LEU A 90 0.36 4.40 -0.98
CA LEU A 90 1.72 4.57 -0.49
C LEU A 90 1.80 4.45 1.04
N MET A 91 0.70 4.18 1.73
CA MET A 91 0.75 3.74 3.13
C MET A 91 1.16 2.27 3.19
N ALA A 92 2.14 1.96 4.04
CA ALA A 92 2.57 0.58 4.21
C ALA A 92 1.46 -0.24 4.87
N THR A 93 1.23 -1.45 4.37
CA THR A 93 0.21 -2.37 4.93
C THR A 93 0.88 -3.50 5.70
N TYR A 94 0.26 -3.92 6.79
CA TYR A 94 0.62 -5.14 7.51
C TYR A 94 0.22 -6.36 6.67
N PRO A 95 1.02 -7.43 6.63
CA PRO A 95 0.84 -8.53 5.69
C PRO A 95 -0.23 -9.56 6.15
N MET A 96 -1.38 -9.09 6.62
CA MET A 96 -2.44 -9.90 7.25
C MET A 96 -3.43 -10.49 6.23
N SER A 97 -2.97 -11.42 5.38
CA SER A 97 -3.80 -12.11 4.37
C SER A 97 -4.82 -11.22 3.65
N ASP A 98 -6.09 -11.31 4.01
CA ASP A 98 -7.21 -10.61 3.34
C ASP A 98 -7.42 -9.19 3.88
N GLU A 99 -7.08 -8.96 5.14
CA GLU A 99 -7.14 -7.65 5.76
C GLU A 99 -5.79 -6.97 5.50
N LYS A 100 -5.79 -5.82 4.82
CA LYS A 100 -4.57 -5.02 4.59
C LYS A 100 -4.55 -3.81 5.51
N PRO A 101 -4.53 -3.98 6.86
CA PRO A 101 -4.50 -2.84 7.75
C PRO A 101 -3.16 -2.13 7.62
N ASN A 102 -3.10 -0.87 8.03
CA ASN A 102 -1.86 -0.11 7.97
C ASN A 102 -0.81 -0.67 8.94
N LEU A 103 0.42 -0.80 8.45
CA LEU A 103 1.59 -1.12 9.25
C LEU A 103 1.90 0.03 10.20
N CYS A 104 2.20 -0.31 11.44
CA CYS A 104 2.70 0.61 12.45
C CYS A 104 3.93 0.03 13.15
N ARG A 105 4.70 0.91 13.78
CA ARG A 105 5.73 0.54 14.75
C ARG A 105 5.54 1.26 16.08
N PHE A 106 6.07 0.70 17.14
CA PHE A 106 6.09 1.33 18.45
C PHE A 106 7.31 0.86 19.25
N THR A 107 7.73 1.67 20.20
CA THR A 107 8.76 1.31 21.18
C THR A 107 8.10 0.67 22.39
N TYR A 108 8.52 -0.54 22.76
CA TYR A 108 7.98 -1.23 23.93
C TYR A 108 8.79 -0.92 25.20
N ASN A 109 8.39 -1.49 26.34
CA ASN A 109 8.97 -1.20 27.65
C ASN A 109 10.45 -1.61 27.79
N ASP A 110 10.94 -2.48 26.91
CA ASP A 110 12.34 -2.88 26.81
C ASP A 110 13.22 -1.88 26.01
N GLY A 111 12.60 -0.85 25.43
CA GLY A 111 13.27 0.15 24.60
C GLY A 111 13.48 -0.24 23.15
N GLU A 112 12.99 -1.42 22.75
CA GLU A 112 13.12 -1.92 21.38
C GLU A 112 11.88 -1.60 20.53
N GLN A 113 12.06 -1.64 19.20
CA GLN A 113 10.99 -1.37 18.24
C GLN A 113 10.30 -2.66 17.76
N TYR A 114 8.97 -2.61 17.73
CA TYR A 114 8.12 -3.71 17.30
C TYR A 114 7.14 -3.24 16.21
N PHE A 115 6.68 -4.19 15.40
CA PHE A 115 5.86 -3.91 14.23
C PHE A 115 4.53 -4.64 14.28
N GLY A 116 3.45 -3.90 14.03
CA GLY A 116 2.09 -4.40 14.08
C GLY A 116 1.19 -3.74 13.05
N TYR A 117 -0.11 -3.91 13.25
CA TYR A 117 -1.14 -3.18 12.54
C TYR A 117 -1.91 -2.27 13.49
N VAL A 118 -2.47 -1.19 12.94
CA VAL A 118 -3.27 -0.27 13.74
C VAL A 118 -4.69 -0.81 13.90
N GLU A 119 -5.14 -0.87 15.14
CA GLU A 119 -6.51 -1.18 15.52
C GLU A 119 -7.10 0.01 16.26
N GLN A 120 -8.40 0.28 16.05
CA GLN A 120 -9.10 1.40 16.65
C GLN A 120 -10.22 0.90 17.56
N SER A 121 -10.23 1.37 18.80
CA SER A 121 -11.25 1.04 19.81
C SER A 121 -11.60 2.28 20.63
N ASN A 122 -12.89 2.63 20.71
CA ASN A 122 -13.41 3.75 21.51
C ASN A 122 -12.60 5.04 21.36
N GLU A 123 -12.40 5.49 20.12
CA GLU A 123 -11.62 6.70 19.74
C GLU A 123 -10.11 6.64 20.02
N GLN A 124 -9.60 5.56 20.62
CA GLN A 124 -8.19 5.30 20.80
C GLN A 124 -7.69 4.41 19.66
N SER A 125 -6.49 4.69 19.16
CA SER A 125 -5.81 3.80 18.22
C SER A 125 -4.60 3.19 18.93
N TYR A 126 -4.29 1.92 18.66
CA TYR A 126 -3.09 1.27 19.17
C TYR A 126 -2.49 0.37 18.10
N CYS A 127 -1.18 0.13 18.19
CA CYS A 127 -0.46 -0.77 17.30
C CYS A 127 -0.36 -2.15 17.94
N LYS A 128 -0.85 -3.20 17.27
CA LYS A 128 -0.88 -4.58 17.77
C LYS A 128 -0.21 -5.53 16.78
N THR A 129 0.58 -6.48 17.29
CA THR A 129 1.37 -7.41 16.45
C THR A 129 0.60 -8.64 15.94
N GLY A 130 -0.67 -8.79 16.33
CA GLY A 130 -1.53 -9.91 15.96
C GLY A 130 -1.62 -10.98 17.06
N ASN A 131 -2.64 -11.84 16.95
CA ASN A 131 -2.94 -12.81 18.01
C ASN A 131 -1.94 -13.98 18.06
N ASP A 132 -1.23 -14.22 16.96
CA ASP A 132 -0.23 -15.27 16.86
C ASP A 132 1.16 -14.85 17.35
N ILE A 133 1.37 -13.57 17.67
CA ILE A 133 2.67 -13.05 18.11
C ILE A 133 2.59 -12.72 19.60
N SER A 134 3.56 -13.22 20.36
CA SER A 134 3.65 -12.98 21.81
C SER A 134 5.06 -12.54 22.21
N TYR A 135 5.11 -11.72 23.26
CA TYR A 135 6.35 -11.29 23.89
C TYR A 135 6.59 -12.09 25.16
N ARG A 136 7.77 -12.71 25.26
CA ARG A 136 8.19 -13.46 26.45
C ARG A 136 8.90 -12.53 27.42
N GLN A 137 8.30 -12.31 28.58
CA GLN A 137 8.86 -11.52 29.67
C GLN A 137 10.01 -12.27 30.38
N ALA A 138 10.76 -11.53 31.20
CA ALA A 138 11.91 -12.06 31.95
C ALA A 138 11.52 -13.18 32.95
N ASP A 139 10.29 -13.17 33.46
CA ASP A 139 9.73 -14.21 34.32
C ASP A 139 9.25 -15.46 33.54
N GLY A 140 9.34 -15.43 32.20
CA GLY A 140 8.92 -16.50 31.30
C GLY A 140 7.45 -16.45 30.90
N THR A 141 6.67 -15.49 31.39
CA THR A 141 5.28 -15.29 30.97
C THR A 141 5.22 -14.75 29.54
N HIS A 142 4.15 -15.10 28.82
CA HIS A 142 3.90 -14.59 27.47
C HIS A 142 2.78 -13.56 27.56
N VAL A 143 3.03 -12.38 27.02
CA VAL A 143 2.06 -11.29 26.96
C VAL A 143 1.86 -10.85 25.52
N GLU A 144 0.71 -10.24 25.28
CA GLU A 144 0.42 -9.60 24.02
C GLU A 144 1.33 -8.40 23.80
N LEU A 145 1.83 -8.28 22.58
CA LEU A 145 2.74 -7.22 22.19
C LEU A 145 1.95 -6.13 21.46
N MET A 146 1.67 -5.06 22.20
CA MET A 146 0.89 -3.91 21.75
C MET A 146 1.47 -2.59 22.28
N SER A 147 1.22 -1.50 21.58
CA SER A 147 1.59 -0.14 22.00
C SER A 147 0.68 0.37 23.10
N LYS A 148 1.10 1.46 23.76
CA LYS A 148 0.17 2.33 24.50
C LYS A 148 -0.76 3.04 23.52
N ASN A 149 -1.88 3.54 24.05
CA ASN A 149 -2.88 4.25 23.27
C ASN A 149 -2.26 5.47 22.59
N ASN A 150 -2.43 5.56 21.27
CA ASN A 150 -1.95 6.62 20.38
C ASN A 150 -0.42 6.83 20.37
N GLU A 151 0.36 6.00 21.05
CA GLU A 151 1.83 6.05 21.10
C GLU A 151 2.43 5.04 20.10
N PHE A 152 2.33 5.35 18.81
CA PHE A 152 2.91 4.57 17.73
C PHE A 152 3.21 5.45 16.51
N GLU A 153 3.94 4.89 15.55
CA GLU A 153 4.29 5.55 14.28
C GLU A 153 3.66 4.80 13.11
N TRP A 154 3.19 5.55 12.12
CA TRP A 154 2.75 5.06 10.81
C TRP A 154 3.93 5.01 9.85
N LEU A 155 3.84 4.18 8.81
CA LEU A 155 4.82 4.18 7.72
C LEU A 155 4.18 4.61 6.40
N SER A 156 4.64 5.74 5.89
CA SER A 156 4.48 6.11 4.49
C SER A 156 5.68 5.59 3.69
N LEU A 157 5.40 4.82 2.63
CA LEU A 157 6.40 4.35 1.68
C LEU A 157 6.81 5.45 0.70
N TYR A 158 6.11 6.59 0.68
CA TYR A 158 6.47 7.73 -0.15
C TYR A 158 7.77 8.36 0.36
N ASN A 159 8.86 8.14 -0.38
CA ASN A 159 10.12 8.85 -0.15
C ASN A 159 10.89 8.97 -1.48
N PRO A 160 10.72 10.07 -2.23
CA PRO A 160 11.37 10.26 -3.53
C PRO A 160 12.90 10.17 -3.49
N GLU A 161 13.51 10.52 -2.35
CA GLU A 161 14.97 10.51 -2.18
C GLU A 161 15.52 9.12 -1.90
N LYS A 162 14.67 8.17 -1.51
CA LYS A 162 15.03 6.81 -1.10
C LYS A 162 14.31 5.74 -1.91
N GLU A 163 13.82 6.08 -3.10
CA GLU A 163 13.09 5.16 -3.96
C GLU A 163 13.86 3.85 -4.17
N GLY A 164 13.20 2.72 -3.90
CA GLY A 164 13.78 1.38 -4.03
C GLY A 164 14.75 1.01 -2.90
N GLU A 165 15.12 1.94 -2.02
CA GLU A 165 15.91 1.63 -0.83
C GLU A 165 15.08 0.84 0.20
N PRO A 166 15.71 -0.06 0.98
CA PRO A 166 15.03 -0.78 2.04
C PRO A 166 14.60 0.16 3.16
N VAL A 167 13.42 -0.07 3.70
CA VAL A 167 13.03 0.51 4.99
C VAL A 167 13.83 -0.19 6.07
N LEU A 168 14.46 0.57 6.98
CA LEU A 168 15.36 0.03 7.99
C LEU A 168 14.70 -0.03 9.37
N HIS A 169 15.04 -1.09 10.12
CA HIS A 169 14.84 -1.17 11.57
C HIS A 169 15.82 -0.24 12.31
N GLN A 170 15.58 0.06 13.58
CA GLN A 170 16.47 0.90 14.41
C GLN A 170 17.92 0.36 14.47
N ASN A 171 18.10 -0.96 14.36
CA ASN A 171 19.42 -1.59 14.31
C ASN A 171 20.12 -1.50 12.93
N GLY A 172 19.52 -0.79 11.96
CA GLY A 172 20.05 -0.61 10.61
C GLY A 172 19.80 -1.79 9.65
N GLN A 173 19.07 -2.83 10.07
CA GLN A 173 18.76 -3.97 9.20
C GLN A 173 17.51 -3.71 8.35
N PRO A 174 17.47 -4.19 7.08
CA PRO A 174 16.29 -4.08 6.23
C PRO A 174 15.06 -4.76 6.82
N LEU A 175 13.90 -4.14 6.67
CA LEU A 175 12.62 -4.73 7.04
C LEU A 175 12.16 -5.77 6.03
N CYS A 176 11.44 -6.77 6.55
CA CYS A 176 10.86 -7.85 5.78
C CYS A 176 9.47 -8.20 6.31
N GLN A 177 8.63 -8.70 5.41
CA GLN A 177 7.26 -9.10 5.69
C GLN A 177 7.04 -10.57 5.37
N ILE A 178 6.31 -11.26 6.23
CA ILE A 178 5.89 -12.65 6.09
C ILE A 178 4.36 -12.69 5.97
N ASN A 179 3.87 -13.50 5.04
CA ASN A 179 2.47 -13.92 4.95
C ASN A 179 2.42 -15.36 4.39
N VAL A 180 2.51 -16.36 5.26
CA VAL A 180 2.54 -17.78 4.88
C VAL A 180 1.83 -18.66 5.91
N LYS A 181 1.06 -19.64 5.44
CA LYS A 181 0.51 -20.73 6.28
C LYS A 181 -0.16 -20.21 7.56
N ASP A 182 -1.08 -19.26 7.39
CA ASP A 182 -1.83 -18.62 8.48
C ASP A 182 -0.95 -17.81 9.45
N PHE A 183 0.32 -17.58 9.10
CA PHE A 183 1.23 -16.74 9.83
C PHE A 183 1.55 -15.46 9.06
N TYR A 184 1.47 -14.34 9.75
CA TYR A 184 1.80 -13.04 9.20
C TYR A 184 2.60 -12.20 10.19
N GLY A 185 3.44 -11.32 9.65
CA GLY A 185 4.11 -10.31 10.46
C GLY A 185 5.21 -9.57 9.74
N THR A 186 5.70 -8.52 10.39
CA THR A 186 6.84 -7.71 9.92
C THR A 186 8.01 -7.88 10.88
N GLY A 187 9.23 -7.99 10.36
CA GLY A 187 10.46 -8.07 11.12
C GLY A 187 11.63 -7.50 10.32
N PHE A 188 12.84 -7.98 10.58
CA PHE A 188 14.05 -7.53 9.89
C PHE A 188 14.91 -8.69 9.40
N VAL A 189 15.70 -8.43 8.36
CA VAL A 189 16.60 -9.41 7.75
C VAL A 189 17.88 -9.51 8.57
N ASN A 190 18.15 -10.69 9.15
CA ASN A 190 19.37 -10.93 9.90
C ASN A 190 20.58 -11.26 9.00
N ALA A 191 21.76 -11.44 9.61
CA ALA A 191 23.00 -11.77 8.89
C ALA A 191 22.95 -13.11 8.13
N ASN A 192 22.01 -14.00 8.46
CA ASN A 192 21.80 -15.28 7.78
C ASN A 192 20.76 -15.19 6.65
N ASN A 193 20.35 -13.98 6.26
CA ASN A 193 19.31 -13.72 5.25
C ASN A 193 17.94 -14.33 5.62
N GLN A 194 17.60 -14.30 6.91
CA GLN A 194 16.31 -14.76 7.43
C GLN A 194 15.51 -13.57 7.91
N CYS A 195 14.21 -13.59 7.65
CA CYS A 195 13.28 -12.64 8.26
C CYS A 195 13.04 -13.05 9.71
N THR A 196 13.55 -12.26 10.65
CA THR A 196 13.48 -12.54 12.09
C THR A 196 12.93 -11.34 12.88
N GLN A 197 12.51 -11.63 14.11
CA GLN A 197 12.15 -10.65 15.11
C GLN A 197 13.15 -10.72 16.26
N LEU A 198 12.99 -9.82 17.23
CA LEU A 198 13.82 -9.80 18.43
C LEU A 198 13.70 -11.11 19.22
N PRO A 199 14.73 -11.52 19.98
CA PRO A 199 14.80 -12.84 20.62
C PRO A 199 13.65 -13.16 21.60
N ASN A 200 12.97 -12.13 22.10
CA ASN A 200 11.86 -12.26 23.04
C ASN A 200 10.49 -12.40 22.35
N VAL A 201 10.44 -12.40 21.01
CA VAL A 201 9.22 -12.55 20.23
C VAL A 201 9.03 -13.99 19.77
N TYR A 202 7.88 -14.55 20.10
CA TYR A 202 7.53 -15.95 19.83
C TYR A 202 6.23 -16.04 19.05
N TRP A 203 6.13 -17.09 18.25
CA TRP A 203 4.87 -17.53 17.67
C TRP A 203 4.02 -18.21 18.76
N SER A 204 2.68 -18.18 18.62
CA SER A 204 1.70 -18.81 19.50
C SER A 204 1.96 -20.30 19.75
N ASN A 205 2.67 -20.98 18.85
CA ASN A 205 3.08 -22.38 19.02
C ASN A 205 4.41 -22.59 19.77
N GLY A 206 5.00 -21.53 20.34
CA GLY A 206 6.23 -21.56 21.12
C GLY A 206 7.53 -21.56 20.30
N ASN A 207 7.46 -21.54 18.97
CA ASN A 207 8.63 -21.40 18.11
C ASN A 207 9.10 -19.95 18.03
N ARG A 208 10.40 -19.77 17.75
CA ARG A 208 10.94 -18.44 17.45
C ARG A 208 10.37 -17.92 16.14
N TRP A 209 10.14 -16.61 16.10
CA TRP A 209 9.77 -15.90 14.87
C TRP A 209 11.01 -15.77 13.98
N THR A 210 11.23 -16.74 13.10
CA THR A 210 12.36 -16.75 12.15
C THR A 210 11.99 -17.55 10.91
N PHE A 211 12.12 -16.91 9.74
CA PHE A 211 11.74 -17.49 8.46
C PHE A 211 12.88 -17.35 7.44
N SER A 212 13.41 -18.48 6.98
CA SER A 212 14.52 -18.51 6.00
C SER A 212 14.08 -18.27 4.55
N SER A 213 12.77 -18.28 4.27
CA SER A 213 12.23 -18.12 2.92
C SER A 213 10.81 -17.58 2.97
N GLN A 214 10.24 -17.22 1.81
CA GLN A 214 8.87 -16.73 1.66
C GLN A 214 8.57 -15.42 2.41
N TRP A 215 9.60 -14.61 2.63
CA TRP A 215 9.47 -13.21 3.04
C TRP A 215 9.65 -12.28 1.84
N THR A 216 9.06 -11.09 1.94
CA THR A 216 9.22 -10.02 0.96
C THR A 216 9.93 -8.83 1.62
N PRO A 217 10.94 -8.21 0.98
CA PRO A 217 11.55 -7.00 1.52
C PRO A 217 10.55 -5.84 1.51
N LEU A 218 10.64 -4.96 2.50
CA LEU A 218 9.88 -3.72 2.52
C LEU A 218 10.79 -2.58 2.04
N THR A 219 10.44 -1.96 0.92
CA THR A 219 11.21 -0.87 0.31
C THR A 219 10.36 0.40 0.20
N TYR A 220 11.00 1.56 0.21
CA TYR A 220 10.32 2.79 -0.18
C TYR A 220 9.87 2.70 -1.62
N SER A 221 8.65 3.15 -1.87
CA SER A 221 8.07 3.22 -3.20
C SER A 221 8.04 4.66 -3.64
N SER A 222 8.44 4.92 -4.87
CA SER A 222 7.94 6.11 -5.55
C SER A 222 6.52 5.86 -6.02
N SER A 223 5.92 6.93 -6.52
CA SER A 223 4.68 6.88 -7.25
C SER A 223 4.74 5.98 -8.50
N ASN A 224 5.91 5.52 -8.97
CA ASN A 224 6.03 4.57 -10.09
C ASN A 224 5.73 3.09 -9.72
N TRP A 225 4.83 2.83 -8.79
CA TRP A 225 4.55 1.46 -8.35
C TRP A 225 3.87 0.65 -9.47
N THR A 226 4.56 -0.41 -9.90
CA THR A 226 3.95 -1.56 -10.60
C THR A 226 3.89 -2.73 -9.62
N PRO A 227 2.75 -3.41 -9.49
CA PRO A 227 2.64 -4.57 -8.60
C PRO A 227 3.69 -5.61 -8.97
N PRO A 228 4.27 -6.34 -8.00
CA PRO A 228 4.97 -7.57 -8.31
C PRO A 228 4.01 -8.46 -9.10
N ALA A 229 4.46 -8.97 -10.24
CA ALA A 229 3.68 -9.86 -11.08
C ALA A 229 3.31 -11.11 -10.26
N GLY A 230 2.12 -11.12 -9.68
CA GLY A 230 1.49 -12.35 -9.24
C GLY A 230 1.38 -13.27 -10.45
N ASN A 231 1.60 -14.57 -10.25
CA ASN A 231 1.41 -15.62 -11.25
C ASN A 231 -0.06 -15.70 -11.70
N TYR A 232 -0.56 -14.69 -12.39
CA TYR A 232 -1.69 -14.85 -13.27
C TYR A 232 -1.12 -15.48 -14.52
N SER A 233 -1.37 -16.78 -14.66
CA SER A 233 -1.13 -17.48 -15.91
C SER A 233 -1.87 -16.71 -16.99
N ALA A 234 -1.13 -16.01 -17.84
CA ALA A 234 -1.68 -15.44 -19.05
C ALA A 234 -2.32 -16.61 -19.81
N ILE A 235 -3.63 -16.54 -20.02
CA ILE A 235 -4.31 -17.42 -20.96
C ILE A 235 -3.55 -17.24 -22.29
N PRO A 236 -2.98 -18.30 -22.89
CA PRO A 236 -2.23 -18.15 -24.12
C PRO A 236 -3.17 -17.60 -25.20
N SER A 237 -2.78 -16.51 -25.84
CA SER A 237 -3.41 -16.06 -27.09
C SER A 237 -3.30 -17.20 -28.10
N GLU A 238 -4.43 -17.76 -28.52
CA GLU A 238 -4.48 -18.70 -29.64
C GLU A 238 -3.79 -18.06 -30.86
N GLN A 239 -2.89 -18.85 -31.44
CA GLN A 239 -2.12 -18.50 -32.63
C GLN A 239 -3.07 -18.19 -33.79
N GLU A 240 -2.78 -17.08 -34.50
CA GLU A 240 -3.36 -16.74 -35.78
C GLU A 240 -3.21 -17.92 -36.75
N GLY A 241 -4.33 -18.53 -37.12
CA GLY A 241 -4.40 -19.44 -38.25
C GLY A 241 -4.58 -18.65 -39.55
N ASP A 242 -3.58 -18.74 -40.42
CA ASP A 242 -3.65 -18.31 -41.82
C ASP A 242 -4.90 -18.88 -42.50
N VAL A 243 -5.83 -18.02 -42.90
CA VAL A 243 -6.88 -18.37 -43.86
C VAL A 243 -6.41 -17.96 -45.24
N ILE A 244 -5.95 -18.96 -45.99
CA ILE A 244 -5.64 -18.86 -47.41
C ILE A 244 -6.97 -18.62 -48.16
N GLU A 245 -7.11 -17.46 -48.79
CA GLU A 245 -8.12 -17.16 -49.80
C GLU A 245 -7.98 -18.15 -50.98
N ASN A 246 -9.03 -18.90 -51.26
CA ASN A 246 -9.23 -19.53 -52.57
C ASN A 246 -10.45 -18.89 -53.23
N CYS A 247 -10.17 -18.04 -54.21
CA CYS A 247 -11.14 -17.59 -55.21
C CYS A 247 -11.55 -18.75 -56.11
N ASN A 248 -12.86 -18.99 -56.22
CA ASN A 248 -13.52 -19.62 -57.37
C ASN A 248 -14.76 -18.80 -57.70
#